data_AF-A0AA38FJS5-F1
#
_entry.id   AF-A0AA38FJS5-F1
#
_cell.length_a   1.000
_cell.length_b   1.000
_cell.length_c   1.000
_cell.angle_alpha   90.00
_cell.angle_beta   90.00
_cell.angle_gamma   90.00
#
_symmetry.space_group_name_H-M   'P 1'
#
loop_
_entity.id
_entity.type
_entity.pdbx_description
1 polymer ?
#
loop_
_entity_poly.entity_id
_entity_poly.type
_entity_poly.pdbx_seq_one_letter_code
_entity_poly.pdbx_strand_id
1 'polypeptide(L)'
;IHDKEKTLNNCKKELAVMELELQTLVALAEEVARNGAKDRSRKINGRYIHSHLAVRLEELREKLLEQVKDVDAIQFREVSLVWYGMAEDVKVMGSFDGWTYGEQMSPENSASFTKFSTTLKLRPGRYEVKFLVDGEWQVSREFQSVGE
;
A
#
# COMPACT_ATOMS: atom_id res chain seq x y z
N ILE A 1 3.83 -18.41 -1.51
CA ILE A 1 3.81 -16.93 -1.33
C ILE A 1 2.58 -16.33 -2.00
N HIS A 2 2.31 -16.66 -3.26
CA HIS A 2 1.15 -16.17 -4.03
C HIS A 2 -0.23 -16.38 -3.37
N ASP A 3 -0.46 -17.54 -2.75
CA ASP A 3 -1.74 -17.84 -2.11
C ASP A 3 -1.99 -16.96 -0.85
N LYS A 4 -0.96 -16.76 -0.03
CA LYS A 4 -1.02 -15.88 1.15
C LYS A 4 -1.28 -14.42 0.78
N GLU A 5 -0.69 -13.95 -0.32
CA GLU A 5 -0.89 -12.60 -0.85
C GLU A 5 -2.32 -12.39 -1.36
N LYS A 6 -2.88 -13.39 -2.05
CA LYS A 6 -4.28 -13.38 -2.47
C LYS A 6 -5.23 -13.33 -1.27
N THR A 7 -4.99 -14.12 -0.23
CA THR A 7 -5.77 -14.08 1.01
C THR A 7 -5.68 -12.72 1.68
N LEU A 8 -4.48 -12.13 1.75
CA LEU A 8 -4.28 -10.78 2.31
C LEU A 8 -5.06 -9.72 1.54
N ASN A 9 -5.02 -9.78 0.21
CA ASN A 9 -5.75 -8.87 -0.67
C ASN A 9 -7.26 -8.98 -0.50
N ASN A 10 -7.78 -10.20 -0.34
CA ASN A 10 -9.20 -10.41 -0.07
C ASN A 10 -9.59 -9.87 1.32
N CYS A 11 -8.80 -10.17 2.35
CA CYS A 11 -9.02 -9.64 3.69
C CYS A 11 -9.04 -8.10 3.71
N LYS A 12 -8.13 -7.44 2.97
CA LYS A 12 -8.13 -5.98 2.82
C LYS A 12 -9.40 -5.44 2.16
N LYS A 13 -9.91 -6.11 1.13
CA LYS A 13 -11.19 -5.71 0.50
C LYS A 13 -12.36 -5.83 1.47
N GLU A 14 -12.41 -6.91 2.26
CA GLU A 14 -13.42 -7.10 3.29
C GLU A 14 -13.33 -6.03 4.40
N LEU A 15 -12.11 -5.70 4.85
CA LEU A 15 -11.89 -4.63 5.82
C LEU A 15 -12.31 -3.26 5.29
N ALA A 16 -12.05 -2.96 4.02
CA ALA A 16 -12.47 -1.71 3.39
C ALA A 16 -14.01 -1.60 3.31
N VAL A 17 -14.70 -2.69 2.97
CA VAL A 17 -16.17 -2.74 2.99
C VAL A 17 -16.69 -2.52 4.42
N MET A 18 -16.07 -3.14 5.42
CA MET A 18 -16.44 -2.97 6.83
C MET A 18 -16.22 -1.54 7.32
N GLU A 19 -15.15 -0.87 6.89
CA GLU A 19 -14.88 0.53 7.22
C GLU A 19 -15.96 1.47 6.67
N LEU A 20 -16.40 1.26 5.43
CA LEU A 20 -17.49 2.03 4.80
C LEU A 20 -18.84 1.82 5.51
N GLU A 21 -19.14 0.57 5.88
CA GLU A 21 -20.35 0.24 6.63
C GLU A 21 -20.32 0.91 8.01
N LEU A 22 -19.20 0.87 8.71
CA LEU A 22 -19.04 1.57 10.01
C LEU A 22 -19.22 3.07 9.88
N GLN A 23 -18.67 3.69 8.83
CA GLN A 23 -18.87 5.12 8.58
C GLN A 23 -20.36 5.43 8.37
N THR A 24 -21.08 4.57 7.65
CA THR A 24 -22.53 4.72 7.45
C THR A 24 -23.29 4.59 8.77
N LEU A 25 -22.95 3.59 9.59
CA LEU A 25 -23.55 3.38 10.91
C LEU A 25 -23.28 4.55 11.88
N VAL A 26 -22.07 5.14 11.85
CA VAL A 26 -21.75 6.36 12.62
C VAL A 26 -22.69 7.50 12.21
N ALA A 27 -22.80 7.77 10.90
CA ALA A 27 -23.64 8.85 10.39
C ALA A 27 -25.13 8.67 10.78
N LEU A 28 -25.64 7.44 10.69
CA LEU A 28 -27.00 7.11 11.14
C LEU A 28 -27.16 7.30 12.65
N ALA A 29 -26.19 6.86 13.45
CA ALA A 29 -26.24 7.03 14.91
C ALA A 29 -26.24 8.51 15.32
N GLU A 30 -25.46 9.34 14.63
CA GLU A 30 -25.47 10.78 14.82
C GLU A 30 -26.80 11.42 14.40
N GLU A 31 -27.37 11.01 13.27
CA GLU A 31 -28.66 11.52 12.82
C GLU A 31 -29.77 11.21 13.82
N VAL A 32 -29.81 9.97 14.32
CA VAL A 32 -30.71 9.57 15.41
C VAL A 32 -30.44 10.39 16.68
N ALA A 33 -29.19 10.76 16.95
CA ALA A 33 -28.85 11.62 18.08
C ALA A 33 -29.32 13.07 17.93
N ARG A 34 -29.34 13.60 16.70
CA ARG A 34 -29.82 14.94 16.39
C ARG A 34 -31.35 15.02 16.39
N ASN A 35 -32.01 14.02 15.79
CA ASN A 35 -33.45 14.04 15.50
C ASN A 35 -34.31 13.22 16.48
N GLY A 36 -33.69 12.35 17.27
CA GLY A 36 -34.42 11.47 18.20
C GLY A 36 -35.07 12.24 19.33
N ALA A 37 -36.32 11.88 19.66
CA ALA A 37 -37.00 12.39 20.84
C ALA A 37 -36.19 12.06 22.10
N LYS A 38 -35.46 13.06 22.61
CA LYS A 38 -34.61 13.00 23.83
C LYS A 38 -35.34 12.47 25.06
N ASP A 39 -36.66 12.48 25.04
CA ASP A 39 -37.55 12.10 26.13
C ASP A 39 -37.78 10.58 26.28
N ARG A 40 -37.59 9.78 25.22
CA ARG A 40 -37.81 8.31 25.25
C ARG A 40 -36.53 7.47 25.19
N SER A 41 -35.39 8.12 24.99
CA SER A 41 -34.11 7.42 24.80
C SER A 41 -33.45 7.10 26.14
N ARG A 42 -33.14 5.81 26.36
CA ARG A 42 -32.38 5.35 27.53
C ARG A 42 -31.01 6.04 27.61
N LYS A 43 -30.55 6.35 28.82
CA LYS A 43 -29.18 6.83 29.07
C LYS A 43 -28.25 5.70 29.49
N ILE A 44 -26.99 5.80 29.08
CA ILE A 44 -25.86 4.94 29.46
C ILE A 44 -24.74 5.88 29.91
N ASN A 45 -24.26 5.74 31.15
CA ASN A 45 -23.20 6.59 31.72
C ASN A 45 -23.46 8.10 31.52
N GLY A 46 -24.71 8.53 31.70
CA GLY A 46 -25.11 9.94 31.54
C GLY A 46 -25.32 10.42 30.09
N ARG A 47 -24.92 9.65 29.07
CA ARG A 47 -25.17 9.95 27.65
C ARG A 47 -26.40 9.22 27.13
N TYR A 48 -27.09 9.79 26.15
CA TYR A 48 -28.14 9.06 25.44
C TYR A 48 -27.56 7.90 24.63
N ILE A 49 -28.31 6.79 24.55
CA ILE A 49 -27.86 5.55 23.90
C ILE A 49 -27.38 5.76 22.45
N HIS A 50 -28.01 6.65 21.69
CA HIS A 50 -27.63 6.97 20.32
C HIS A 50 -26.28 7.72 20.25
N SER A 51 -26.05 8.67 21.15
CA SER A 51 -24.76 9.40 21.22
C SER A 51 -23.66 8.48 21.71
N HIS A 52 -23.98 7.57 22.64
CA HIS A 52 -23.03 6.57 23.09
C HIS A 52 -22.69 5.59 21.96
N LEU A 53 -23.67 5.16 21.16
CA LEU A 53 -23.45 4.30 19.99
C LEU A 53 -22.54 4.96 18.96
N ALA A 54 -22.78 6.23 18.60
CA ALA A 54 -21.93 6.97 17.65
C ALA A 54 -20.46 6.95 18.07
N VAL A 55 -20.16 7.31 19.33
CA VAL A 55 -18.79 7.31 19.87
C VAL A 55 -18.16 5.91 19.83
N ARG A 56 -18.92 4.86 20.15
CA ARG A 56 -18.40 3.48 20.13
C ARG A 56 -18.10 2.99 18.70
N LEU A 57 -18.89 3.43 17.72
CA LEU A 57 -18.66 3.12 16.32
C LEU A 57 -17.45 3.88 15.77
N GLU A 58 -17.24 5.14 16.16
CA GLU A 58 -16.03 5.90 15.84
C GLU A 58 -14.78 5.24 16.44
N GLU A 59 -14.81 4.89 17.73
CA GLU A 59 -13.71 4.19 18.40
C GLU A 59 -13.35 2.86 17.70
N LEU A 60 -14.36 2.15 17.20
CA LEU A 60 -14.17 0.90 16.48
C LEU A 60 -13.59 1.15 15.08
N ARG A 61 -14.07 2.18 14.38
CA ARG A 61 -13.53 2.61 13.09
C ARG A 61 -12.05 2.98 13.19
N GLU A 62 -11.65 3.77 14.18
CA GLU A 62 -10.24 4.17 14.38
C GLU A 62 -9.34 2.95 14.62
N LYS A 63 -9.79 1.99 15.44
CA LYS A 63 -9.05 0.74 15.66
C LYS A 63 -8.92 -0.09 14.39
N LEU A 64 -9.97 -0.14 13.57
CA LEU A 64 -9.95 -0.85 12.30
C LEU A 64 -8.97 -0.18 11.32
N LEU A 65 -8.98 1.15 11.24
CA LEU A 65 -8.04 1.91 10.41
C LEU A 65 -6.59 1.65 10.81
N GLU A 66 -6.30 1.56 12.11
CA GLU A 66 -4.94 1.24 12.57
C GLU A 66 -4.51 -0.17 12.15
N GLN A 67 -5.38 -1.17 12.30
CA GLN A 67 -5.08 -2.53 11.83
C GLN A 67 -4.88 -2.62 10.31
N VAL A 68 -5.63 -1.83 9.54
CA VAL A 68 -5.45 -1.74 8.08
C VAL A 68 -4.08 -1.15 7.73
N LYS A 69 -3.60 -0.13 8.45
CA LYS A 69 -2.26 0.44 8.21
C LYS A 69 -1.15 -0.59 8.42
N ASP A 70 -1.23 -1.38 9.49
CA ASP A 70 -0.25 -2.43 9.77
C ASP A 70 -0.19 -3.48 8.65
N VAL A 71 -1.37 -3.86 8.13
CA VAL A 71 -1.48 -4.76 6.98
C VAL A 71 -0.87 -4.13 5.72
N ASP A 72 -1.12 -2.85 5.48
CA ASP A 72 -0.58 -2.13 4.32
C ASP A 72 0.94 -2.01 4.36
N ALA A 73 1.54 -1.86 5.54
CA ALA A 73 2.99 -1.74 5.71
C ALA A 73 3.75 -3.04 5.35
N ILE A 74 3.09 -4.21 5.46
CA ILE A 74 3.71 -5.51 5.18
C ILE A 74 3.36 -6.07 3.79
N GLN A 75 2.42 -5.44 3.09
CA GLN A 75 1.95 -5.86 1.77
C GLN A 75 2.99 -5.54 0.69
N PHE A 76 3.30 -6.51 -0.18
CA PHE A 76 4.17 -6.25 -1.32
C PHE A 76 3.45 -5.39 -2.38
N ARG A 77 4.23 -4.56 -3.06
CA ARG A 77 3.81 -3.73 -4.19
C ARG A 77 4.71 -4.07 -5.38
N GLU A 78 4.08 -4.15 -6.54
CA GLU A 78 4.81 -4.30 -7.80
C GLU A 78 5.31 -2.92 -8.24
N VAL A 79 6.63 -2.80 -8.40
CA VAL A 79 7.31 -1.59 -8.85
C VAL A 79 7.98 -1.92 -10.17
N SER A 80 7.43 -1.37 -11.25
CA SER A 80 8.01 -1.47 -12.58
C SER A 80 9.20 -0.52 -12.71
N LEU A 81 10.34 -1.08 -13.07
CA LEU A 81 11.56 -0.33 -13.36
C LEU A 81 11.88 -0.44 -14.84
N VAL A 82 12.37 0.67 -15.40
CA VAL A 82 12.78 0.76 -16.79
C VAL A 82 14.17 1.38 -16.90
N TRP A 83 14.96 0.85 -17.82
CA TRP A 83 16.24 1.42 -18.20
C TRP A 83 16.27 1.58 -19.72
N TYR A 84 16.80 2.70 -20.20
CA TYR A 84 16.88 3.01 -21.62
C TYR A 84 18.33 3.26 -22.03
N GLY A 85 18.71 2.69 -23.16
CA GLY A 85 20.07 2.77 -23.71
C GLY A 85 20.41 1.50 -24.48
N MET A 86 21.50 1.54 -25.24
CA MET A 86 22.02 0.36 -25.93
C MET A 86 22.80 -0.49 -24.93
N ALA A 87 22.37 -1.73 -24.75
CA ALA A 87 23.06 -2.72 -23.91
C ALA A 87 22.73 -4.13 -24.40
N GLU A 88 23.56 -5.10 -24.02
CA GLU A 88 23.28 -6.52 -24.20
C GLU A 88 22.67 -7.13 -22.93
N ASP A 89 23.16 -6.71 -21.77
CA ASP A 89 22.77 -7.18 -20.44
C ASP A 89 22.49 -6.01 -19.50
N VAL A 90 21.31 -6.01 -18.88
CA VAL A 90 20.94 -5.01 -17.88
C VAL A 90 20.36 -5.68 -16.66
N LYS A 91 20.91 -5.32 -15.50
CA LYS A 91 20.50 -5.82 -14.21
C LYS A 91 20.28 -4.69 -13.24
N VAL A 92 19.18 -4.71 -12.50
CA VAL A 92 18.96 -3.76 -11.41
C VAL A 92 19.47 -4.36 -10.10
N MET A 93 20.34 -3.60 -9.43
CA MET A 93 20.87 -3.93 -8.11
C MET A 93 20.32 -2.92 -7.11
N GLY A 94 20.12 -3.29 -5.85
CA GLY A 94 19.66 -2.33 -4.87
C GLY A 94 19.64 -2.82 -3.44
N SER A 95 19.21 -1.94 -2.54
CA SER A 95 19.12 -2.25 -1.11
C SER A 95 18.05 -3.28 -0.76
N PHE A 96 17.12 -3.58 -1.70
CA PHE A 96 16.04 -4.54 -1.50
C PHE A 96 16.51 -5.97 -1.25
N ASP A 97 17.73 -6.32 -1.68
CA ASP A 97 18.38 -7.60 -1.42
C ASP A 97 19.78 -7.45 -0.79
N GLY A 98 20.07 -6.26 -0.26
CA GLY A 98 21.38 -5.93 0.31
C GLY A 98 22.51 -5.85 -0.71
N TRP A 99 22.21 -5.47 -1.96
CA TRP A 99 23.20 -5.31 -3.04
C TRP A 99 23.92 -6.62 -3.42
N THR A 100 23.20 -7.75 -3.38
CA THR A 100 23.83 -9.07 -3.58
C THR A 100 23.55 -9.67 -4.95
N TYR A 101 22.29 -9.98 -5.24
CA TYR A 101 21.91 -10.70 -6.46
C TYR A 101 21.32 -9.78 -7.51
N GLY A 102 20.53 -8.77 -7.16
CA GLY A 102 19.76 -7.96 -8.10
C GLY A 102 18.71 -8.74 -8.88
N GLU A 103 18.05 -8.05 -9.81
CA GLU A 103 17.03 -8.60 -10.69
C GLU A 103 17.41 -8.35 -12.16
N GLN A 104 17.30 -9.38 -12.98
CA GLN A 104 17.57 -9.26 -14.41
C GLN A 104 16.46 -8.48 -15.11
N MET A 105 16.82 -7.56 -16.00
CA MET A 105 15.85 -6.83 -16.80
C MET A 105 15.62 -7.51 -18.14
N SER A 106 14.36 -7.58 -18.53
CA SER A 106 13.94 -8.13 -19.81
C SER A 106 14.09 -7.07 -20.90
N PRO A 107 14.81 -7.36 -22.00
CA PRO A 107 14.92 -6.44 -23.12
C PRO A 107 13.61 -6.33 -23.91
N GLU A 108 13.32 -5.14 -24.42
CA GLU A 108 12.23 -4.82 -25.34
C GLU A 108 12.79 -4.10 -26.59
N ASN A 109 12.38 -4.55 -27.79
CA ASN A 109 12.75 -4.08 -29.15
C ASN A 109 14.17 -4.41 -29.69
N SER A 110 14.30 -4.45 -31.02
CA SER A 110 15.36 -5.16 -31.77
C SER A 110 16.61 -4.34 -32.17
N ALA A 111 17.55 -5.09 -32.78
CA ALA A 111 18.89 -4.78 -33.32
C ALA A 111 19.94 -4.31 -32.31
N SER A 112 19.56 -3.48 -31.35
CA SER A 112 20.30 -3.17 -30.13
C SER A 112 19.26 -2.66 -29.14
N PHE A 113 19.06 -3.40 -28.05
CA PHE A 113 17.92 -3.20 -27.16
C PHE A 113 17.94 -1.78 -26.63
N THR A 114 16.83 -1.04 -26.75
CA THR A 114 16.74 0.36 -26.32
C THR A 114 15.98 0.55 -25.03
N LYS A 115 15.27 -0.49 -24.59
CA LYS A 115 14.48 -0.49 -23.37
C LYS A 115 14.63 -1.83 -22.69
N PHE A 116 14.88 -1.79 -21.39
CA PHE A 116 14.89 -2.94 -20.51
C PHE A 116 13.87 -2.68 -19.40
N SER A 117 13.09 -3.70 -19.04
CA SER A 117 12.08 -3.58 -17.99
C SER A 117 12.12 -4.75 -17.01
N THR A 118 11.76 -4.49 -15.76
CA THR A 118 11.50 -5.54 -14.78
C THR A 118 10.47 -5.06 -13.76
N THR A 119 9.87 -5.98 -13.02
CA THR A 119 8.91 -5.68 -11.95
C THR A 119 9.42 -6.26 -10.65
N LEU A 120 9.79 -5.39 -9.71
CA LEU A 120 10.19 -5.79 -8.37
C LEU A 120 8.97 -5.90 -7.45
N LYS A 121 8.98 -6.89 -6.56
CA LYS A 121 8.00 -7.01 -5.47
C LYS A 121 8.60 -6.48 -4.17
N LEU A 122 8.29 -5.23 -3.84
CA LEU A 122 8.87 -4.52 -2.69
C LEU A 122 7.80 -4.19 -1.66
N ARG A 123 8.16 -4.21 -0.38
CA ARG A 123 7.28 -3.64 0.66
C ARG A 123 7.31 -2.11 0.56
N PRO A 124 6.33 -1.38 1.11
CA PRO A 124 6.43 0.06 1.28
C PRO A 124 7.73 0.43 2.00
N GLY A 125 8.50 1.32 1.40
CA GLY A 125 9.80 1.72 1.93
C GLY A 125 10.59 2.55 0.94
N ARG A 126 11.73 3.06 1.40
CA ARG A 126 12.71 3.72 0.55
C ARG A 126 13.77 2.69 0.17
N TYR A 127 13.97 2.53 -1.14
CA TYR A 127 14.97 1.63 -1.70
C TYR A 127 15.94 2.42 -2.56
N GLU A 128 17.21 2.04 -2.48
CA GLU A 128 18.27 2.56 -3.34
C GLU A 128 18.49 1.54 -4.45
N VAL A 129 18.63 2.02 -5.68
CA VAL A 129 18.83 1.16 -6.84
C VAL A 129 19.89 1.74 -7.77
N LYS A 130 20.60 0.85 -8.46
CA LYS A 130 21.55 1.19 -9.53
C LYS A 130 21.53 0.09 -10.59
N PHE A 131 21.86 0.45 -11.82
CA PHE A 131 21.84 -0.49 -12.94
C PHE A 131 23.26 -0.96 -13.23
N LEU A 132 23.43 -2.27 -13.37
CA LEU A 132 24.63 -2.88 -13.90
C LEU A 132 24.34 -3.19 -15.37
N VAL A 133 25.02 -2.50 -16.27
CA VAL A 133 24.78 -2.51 -17.72
C VAL A 133 26.05 -2.99 -18.39
N ASP A 134 26.02 -4.17 -19.03
CA ASP A 134 27.19 -4.81 -19.65
C ASP A 134 28.41 -4.89 -18.72
N GLY A 135 28.17 -5.06 -17.41
CA GLY A 135 29.20 -5.10 -16.37
C GLY A 135 29.63 -3.74 -15.80
N GLU A 136 29.09 -2.62 -16.29
CA GLU A 136 29.39 -1.28 -15.80
C GLU A 136 28.24 -0.65 -15.00
N TRP A 137 28.59 0.09 -13.95
CA TRP A 137 27.62 0.72 -13.08
C TRP A 137 27.06 2.02 -13.66
N GLN A 138 25.76 2.04 -13.96
CA GLN A 138 25.05 3.19 -14.51
C GLN A 138 23.88 3.65 -13.63
N VAL A 139 23.60 4.96 -13.68
CA VAL A 139 22.41 5.56 -13.05
C VAL A 139 21.41 5.85 -14.15
N SER A 140 20.15 5.46 -13.94
CA SER A 140 19.08 5.79 -14.88
C SER A 140 18.68 7.26 -14.74
N ARG A 141 18.40 7.91 -15.88
CA ARG A 141 17.90 9.30 -15.92
C ARG A 141 16.44 9.42 -15.50
N GLU A 142 15.72 8.31 -15.51
CA GLU A 142 14.28 8.23 -15.17
C GLU A 142 14.01 8.19 -13.66
N PHE A 143 15.04 7.93 -12.86
CA PHE A 143 14.93 7.87 -11.40
C PHE A 143 15.65 9.04 -10.76
N GLN A 144 15.04 9.62 -9.73
CA GLN A 144 15.68 10.66 -8.95
C GLN A 144 16.96 10.10 -8.31
N SER A 145 18.10 10.68 -8.67
CA SER A 145 19.33 10.48 -7.94
C SER A 145 19.28 11.36 -6.70
N VAL A 146 19.35 10.74 -5.52
CA VAL A 146 19.54 11.47 -4.27
C VAL A 146 21.04 11.41 -3.98
N GLY A 147 21.73 12.52 -4.23
CA GLY A 147 23.13 12.71 -3.86
C GLY A 147 23.26 13.85 -2.87
N GLU A 148 24.18 13.73 -1.91
CA GLU A 148 24.60 14.82 -1.00
C GLU A 148 25.14 16.05 -1.74
#